data_AF-A0A3C2ARI8-F1
#
_entry.id   AF-A0A3C2ARI8-F1
#
_cell.length_a   1.000
_cell.length_b   1.000
_cell.length_c   1.000
_cell.angle_alpha   90.00
_cell.angle_beta   90.00
_cell.angle_gamma   90.00
#
_symmetry.space_group_name_H-M   'P 1'
#
loop_
_entity.id
_entity.type
_entity.pdbx_description
1 polymer ?
#
loop_
_entity_poly.entity_id
_entity_poly.type
_entity_poly.pdbx_seq_one_letter_code
_entity_poly.pdbx_strand_id
1 'polypeptide(L)' 'IITRAGEGAKFIFTGDVRQIDTPYLDEQSNGLSYLVDKVKGHEMYAHITLEKGERSALANLANDLL' A
#
# COMPACT_ATOMS: atom_id res chain seq x y z
N ILE A 1 -13.57 12.88 -2.81
CA ILE A 1 -12.25 13.53 -2.73
C ILE A 1 -11.62 13.58 -4.13
N ILE A 2 -11.40 12.43 -4.77
CA ILE A 2 -10.86 12.36 -6.15
C ILE A 2 -11.75 13.11 -7.16
N THR A 3 -13.07 13.08 -6.98
CA THR A 3 -14.05 13.83 -7.81
C THR A 3 -13.91 15.35 -7.78
N ARG A 4 -13.05 15.90 -6.91
CA ARG A 4 -12.77 17.34 -6.80
C ARG A 4 -11.30 17.67 -7.07
N ALA A 5 -10.55 16.74 -7.65
CA ALA A 5 -9.15 16.96 -8.00
C ALA A 5 -9.01 17.95 -9.15
N GLY A 6 -8.08 18.89 -9.02
CA GLY A 6 -7.72 19.81 -10.11
C GLY A 6 -6.87 19.12 -11.18
N GLU A 7 -6.72 19.78 -12.32
CA GLU A 7 -5.86 19.33 -13.41
C GLU A 7 -4.41 19.15 -12.94
N GLY A 8 -3.77 18.07 -13.37
CA GLY A 8 -2.39 17.73 -13.00
C GLY A 8 -2.20 17.13 -11.61
N ALA A 9 -3.26 16.99 -10.81
CA ALA A 9 -3.18 16.34 -9.50
C ALA A 9 -2.84 14.85 -9.64
N LYS A 10 -1.98 14.36 -8.75
CA LYS A 10 -1.64 12.94 -8.62
C LYS A 10 -1.96 12.47 -7.22
N PHE A 11 -2.51 11.26 -7.10
CA PHE A 11 -2.78 10.61 -5.83
C PHE A 11 -1.92 9.35 -5.74
N ILE A 12 -1.19 9.24 -4.64
CA ILE A 12 -0.32 8.09 -4.38
C ILE A 12 -0.82 7.47 -3.08
N PHE A 13 -1.26 6.22 -3.17
CA PHE A 13 -1.66 5.42 -2.02
C PHE A 13 -0.53 4.45 -1.72
N THR A 14 -0.05 4.46 -0.48
CA THR A 14 1.02 3.56 -0.02
C THR A 14 0.60 2.89 1.27
N GLY A 15 1.15 1.71 1.52
CA GLY A 15 0.92 0.95 2.75
C GLY A 15 1.31 -0.51 2.57
N ASP A 16 1.30 -1.24 3.67
CA ASP A 16 1.52 -2.68 3.68
C ASP A 16 0.17 -3.38 3.77
N VAL A 17 -0.19 -4.14 2.73
CA VAL A 17 -1.45 -4.91 2.70
C VAL A 17 -1.49 -6.01 3.75
N ARG A 18 -0.34 -6.39 4.30
CA ARG A 18 -0.18 -7.42 5.34
C ARG A 18 -0.26 -6.86 6.76
N GLN A 19 -0.14 -5.53 6.92
CA GLN A 19 -0.26 -4.90 8.23
C GLN A 19 -1.74 -4.72 8.57
N ILE A 20 -2.27 -5.64 9.38
CA ILE A 20 -3.69 -5.71 9.71
C ILE A 20 -3.85 -5.78 11.23
N ASP A 21 -4.44 -4.72 11.79
CA ASP A 21 -4.61 -4.58 13.24
C ASP A 21 -6.05 -4.93 13.71
N THR A 22 -6.90 -5.44 12.82
CA THR A 22 -8.32 -5.73 13.10
C THR A 22 -8.75 -7.11 12.61
N PRO A 23 -9.57 -7.85 13.38
CA PRO A 23 -10.01 -9.21 13.01
C PRO A 23 -10.99 -9.24 11.83
N TYR A 24 -11.49 -8.09 11.38
CA TYR A 24 -12.49 -7.99 10.31
C TYR A 24 -11.88 -7.72 8.93
N LEU A 25 -10.56 -7.58 8.83
CA LEU A 25 -9.87 -7.35 7.57
C LEU A 25 -8.85 -8.47 7.31
N ASP A 26 -8.61 -8.73 6.05
CA ASP A 26 -7.54 -9.56 5.54
C ASP A 26 -6.79 -8.82 4.42
N GLU A 27 -5.73 -9.44 3.90
CA GLU A 27 -4.88 -8.81 2.88
C GLU A 27 -5.66 -8.51 1.59
N GLN A 28 -6.82 -9.13 1.37
CA GLN A 28 -7.62 -8.97 0.15
C GLN A 28 -8.82 -8.03 0.33
N SER A 29 -9.25 -7.79 1.57
CA SER A 29 -10.42 -6.97 1.92
C SER A 29 -10.06 -5.59 2.47
N ASN A 30 -8.77 -5.28 2.64
CA ASN A 30 -8.34 -3.95 3.04
C ASN A 30 -8.58 -2.89 1.95
N GLY A 31 -8.49 -1.61 2.35
CA GLY A 31 -8.77 -0.49 1.46
C GLY A 31 -7.82 -0.36 0.26
N LEU A 32 -6.56 -0.80 0.39
CA LEU A 32 -5.58 -0.79 -0.71
C LEU A 32 -5.92 -1.85 -1.76
N SER A 33 -6.19 -3.08 -1.33
CA SER A 33 -6.57 -4.18 -2.22
C SER A 33 -7.89 -3.90 -2.93
N TYR A 34 -8.86 -3.32 -2.22
CA TYR A 34 -10.11 -2.86 -2.82
C TYR A 34 -9.89 -1.77 -3.88
N LEU A 35 -9.02 -0.79 -3.60
CA LEU A 35 -8.71 0.27 -4.55
C LEU A 35 -8.07 -0.32 -5.81
N VAL A 36 -7.02 -1.12 -5.66
CA VAL A 36 -6.31 -1.78 -6.76
C VAL A 36 -7.28 -2.56 -7.64
N ASP A 37 -8.17 -3.36 -7.06
CA ASP A 37 -9.15 -4.15 -7.83
C ASP A 37 -10.10 -3.27 -8.67
N LYS A 38 -10.48 -2.09 -8.15
CA LYS A 38 -11.38 -1.16 -8.84
C LYS A 38 -10.72 -0.35 -9.95
N VAL A 39 -9.44 -0.05 -9.84
CA VAL A 39 -8.74 0.83 -10.81
C VAL A 39 -7.77 0.10 -11.73
N LYS A 40 -7.49 -1.19 -11.48
CA LYS A 40 -6.62 -1.99 -12.36
C LYS A 40 -7.13 -1.97 -13.80
N GLY A 41 -6.20 -1.80 -14.74
CA GLY A 41 -6.50 -1.72 -16.18
C GLY A 41 -6.95 -0.35 -16.68
N HIS A 42 -7.12 0.65 -15.80
CA HIS A 42 -7.39 2.02 -16.21
C HIS A 42 -6.10 2.71 -16.70
N GLU A 43 -6.17 3.55 -17.75
CA GLU A 43 -4.97 4.21 -18.32
C GLU A 43 -4.24 5.14 -17.34
N MET A 44 -5.01 5.79 -16.46
CA MET A 44 -4.50 6.69 -15.42
C MET A 44 -3.99 5.96 -14.16
N TYR A 45 -3.93 4.62 -14.17
CA TYR A 45 -3.50 3.83 -13.02
C TYR A 45 -2.11 3.22 -13.24
N ALA A 46 -1.29 3.26 -12.20
CA ALA A 46 -0.03 2.54 -12.12
C ALA A 46 0.10 1.88 -10.74
N HIS A 47 0.72 0.69 -10.71
CA HIS A 47 0.97 -0.06 -9.50
C HIS A 47 2.46 -0.37 -9.38
N ILE A 48 3.00 -0.20 -8.18
CA ILE A 48 4.36 -0.63 -7.86
C ILE A 48 4.28 -1.43 -6.56
N THR A 49 4.79 -2.66 -6.61
CA THR A 49 4.96 -3.51 -5.43
C THR A 49 6.41 -3.41 -4.98
N LEU A 50 6.64 -2.98 -3.73
CA LEU A 50 7.97 -2.99 -3.13
C LEU A 50 8.15 -4.32 -2.39
N GLU A 51 8.95 -5.22 -2.96
CA GLU A 51 9.12 -6.58 -2.43
C GLU A 51 10.02 -6.65 -1.20
N LYS A 52 10.91 -5.68 -1.03
CA LYS A 52 11.88 -5.64 0.07
C LYS A 52 11.92 -4.26 0.70
N GLY A 53 11.72 -4.21 2.01
CA GLY A 53 12.03 -3.04 2.82
C GLY A 53 13.53 -2.95 3.09
N GLU A 54 14.11 -1.79 2.88
CA GLU A 54 15.47 -1.53 3.33
C GLU A 54 15.44 -1.18 4.83
N ARG A 55 16.22 -1.92 5.61
CA ARG A 55 16.36 -1.73 7.07
C ARG A 55 17.82 -1.44 7.38
N SER A 56 18.04 -0.56 8.35
CA SER A 56 19.39 -0.30 8.84
C SER A 56 19.98 -1.55 9.51
N ALA A 57 21.31 -1.63 9.58
CA ALA A 57 21.99 -2.74 10.28
C ALA A 57 21.49 -2.88 11.74
N LEU A 58 21.20 -1.77 12.41
CA LEU A 58 20.64 -1.76 13.77
C LEU A 58 19.23 -2.37 13.82
N ALA A 59 18.36 -2.02 12.86
CA ALA A 59 16.99 -2.54 12.82
C ALA A 59 16.95 -4.05 12.51
N ASN A 60 17.88 -4.53 11.67
CA ASN A 60 18.04 -5.97 11.44
C ASN A 60 18.51 -6.69 12.71
N LEU A 61 19.54 -6.16 13.39
CA LEU A 61 20.02 -6.72 14.65
C LEU A 61 18.92 -6.79 15.72
N ALA A 62 18.10 -5.75 15.85
CA ALA A 62 16.99 -5.74 16.80
C ALA A 62 15.93 -6.83 16.50
N ASN A 63 15.64 -7.08 15.22
CA ASN A 63 14.68 -8.09 14.79
C ASN A 63 15.22 -9.53 14.91
N ASP A 64 16.53 -9.73 14.90
CA ASP A 64 17.13 -11.05 15.12
C ASP A 64 17.19 -11.42 16.62
N LEU A 65 17.17 -10.41 17.50
CA LEU A 65 17.26 -10.56 18.96
C LEU A 65 15.90 -10.60 19.67
N LEU A 66 14.80 -10.25 18.99
CA LEU A 66 13.43 -10.14 19.51
C LEU A 66 12.46 -11.00 18.70
#